data_AF-A0A9D0ZR43-F1
#
_entry.id   AF-A0A9D0ZR43-F1
#
_cell.length_a   1.000
_cell.length_b   1.000
_cell.length_c   1.000
_cell.angle_alpha   90.00
_cell.angle_beta   90.00
_cell.angle_gamma   90.00
#
_symmetry.space_group_name_H-M   'P 1'
#
loop_
_entity.id
_entity.type
_entity.pdbx_description
1 polymer ?
#
loop_
_entity_poly.entity_id
_entity_poly.type
_entity_poly.pdbx_seq_one_letter_code
_entity_poly.pdbx_strand_id
1 'polypeptide(L)'
;MSKSINKKELKKQCIEFRTVASRVLTSDFQVFNANLKRLINFIDSIEIIRQYIDSCICQYNELKIADDVEEVCTNYGCIFEDYIEEEKEVAYIYQILKYIVDNNIDCRAYIKSYSSSSKYQDKLKSFCDNVVEPLVNHIDVNYERIFIEMGMDEETKYTIVNNGGQVNIAQDNANITATQINYNKLNELVANIKQKVDDIKDEELKQEIIDNTEGIQEELEKKEIKKGRVKSFIASLQTKLPSIGSMIEISAAITELITFAQQYIK
;
A
#
# COMPACT_ATOMS: atom_id res chain seq x y z
N MET A 1 8.04 -3.59 -22.36
CA MET A 1 8.80 -2.99 -21.24
C MET A 1 7.81 -2.81 -20.10
N SER A 2 8.00 -3.45 -18.95
CA SER A 2 7.07 -3.29 -17.83
C SER A 2 7.37 -1.99 -17.08
N LYS A 3 6.51 -0.98 -17.24
CA LYS A 3 6.60 0.28 -16.50
C LYS A 3 6.10 0.05 -15.08
N SER A 4 6.94 0.28 -14.07
CA SER A 4 6.49 0.26 -12.67
C SER A 4 5.58 1.46 -12.42
N ILE A 5 4.28 1.22 -12.27
CA ILE A 5 3.26 2.22 -11.91
C ILE A 5 2.99 2.10 -10.41
N ASN A 6 2.98 3.24 -9.71
CA ASN A 6 2.64 3.28 -8.29
C ASN A 6 1.14 3.56 -8.07
N LYS A 7 0.63 3.24 -6.88
CA LYS A 7 -0.80 3.40 -6.50
C LYS A 7 -1.33 4.82 -6.76
N LYS A 8 -0.51 5.86 -6.54
CA LYS A 8 -0.90 7.26 -6.72
C LYS A 8 -1.09 7.61 -8.19
N GLU A 9 -0.18 7.15 -9.05
CA GLU A 9 -0.24 7.38 -10.49
C GLU A 9 -1.45 6.68 -11.11
N LEU A 10 -1.74 5.45 -10.67
CA LEU A 10 -2.93 4.71 -11.14
C LEU A 10 -4.24 5.41 -10.76
N LYS A 11 -4.35 5.89 -9.52
CA LYS A 11 -5.48 6.73 -9.06
C LYS A 11 -5.64 7.99 -9.91
N LYS A 12 -4.54 8.66 -10.23
CA LYS A 12 -4.56 9.85 -11.09
C LYS A 12 -5.05 9.52 -12.50
N GLN A 13 -4.56 8.44 -13.11
CA GLN A 13 -5.03 7.98 -14.43
C GLN A 13 -6.53 7.65 -14.44
N CYS A 14 -7.02 6.95 -13.41
CA CYS A 14 -8.44 6.66 -13.25
C CYS A 14 -9.30 7.94 -13.12
N ILE A 15 -8.86 8.92 -12.32
CA ILE A 15 -9.57 10.21 -12.19
C ILE A 15 -9.56 10.99 -13.51
N GLU A 16 -8.41 11.03 -14.21
CA GLU A 16 -8.29 11.70 -15.50
C GLU A 16 -9.19 11.03 -16.56
N PHE A 17 -9.23 9.70 -16.58
CA PHE A 17 -10.13 8.92 -17.43
C PHE A 17 -11.59 9.32 -17.18
N ARG A 18 -12.07 9.24 -15.92
CA ARG A 18 -13.43 9.62 -15.54
C ARG A 18 -13.75 11.07 -15.93
N THR A 19 -12.79 11.96 -15.80
CA THR A 19 -12.95 13.38 -16.18
C THR A 19 -13.14 13.54 -17.69
N VAL A 20 -12.33 12.86 -18.49
CA VAL A 20 -12.44 12.90 -19.96
C VAL A 20 -13.73 12.22 -20.43
N ALA A 21 -14.08 11.08 -19.86
CA ALA A 21 -15.31 10.34 -20.16
C ALA A 21 -16.56 11.16 -19.82
N SER A 22 -16.63 11.73 -18.62
CA SER A 22 -17.73 12.60 -18.18
C SER A 22 -17.95 13.77 -19.15
N ARG A 23 -16.86 14.37 -19.64
CA ARG A 23 -16.93 15.43 -20.65
C ARG A 23 -17.59 14.97 -21.95
N VAL A 24 -17.33 13.73 -22.40
CA VAL A 24 -17.99 13.16 -23.59
C VAL A 24 -19.48 12.93 -23.32
N LEU A 25 -19.81 12.26 -22.22
CA LEU A 25 -21.18 11.90 -21.86
C LEU A 25 -22.09 13.12 -21.67
N THR A 26 -21.53 14.25 -21.24
CA THR A 26 -22.26 15.51 -21.01
C THR A 26 -22.13 16.53 -22.15
N SER A 27 -21.54 16.13 -23.28
CA SER A 27 -21.29 17.04 -24.41
C SER A 27 -22.56 17.51 -25.12
N ASP A 28 -22.51 18.77 -25.59
CA ASP A 28 -23.41 19.22 -26.64
C ASP A 28 -23.04 18.59 -28.00
N PHE A 29 -24.04 18.27 -28.82
CA PHE A 29 -23.84 17.63 -30.12
C PHE A 29 -22.90 18.38 -31.05
N GLN A 30 -22.77 19.70 -30.95
CA GLN A 30 -21.85 20.48 -31.77
C GLN A 30 -20.38 20.22 -31.43
N VAL A 31 -20.07 19.86 -30.19
CA VAL A 31 -18.69 19.64 -29.71
C VAL A 31 -18.39 18.17 -29.42
N PHE A 32 -19.39 17.30 -29.55
CA PHE A 32 -19.30 15.88 -29.22
C PHE A 32 -18.14 15.18 -29.94
N ASN A 33 -18.03 15.29 -31.27
CA ASN A 33 -16.97 14.63 -32.03
C ASN A 33 -15.55 14.99 -31.54
N ALA A 34 -15.34 16.26 -31.16
CA ALA A 34 -14.06 16.72 -30.62
C ALA A 34 -13.78 16.12 -29.23
N ASN A 35 -14.81 15.97 -28.39
CA ASN A 35 -14.66 15.33 -27.08
C ASN A 35 -14.51 13.81 -27.21
N LEU A 36 -15.23 13.15 -28.11
CA LEU A 36 -15.05 11.72 -28.40
C LEU A 36 -13.61 11.44 -28.86
N LYS A 37 -13.07 12.26 -29.77
CA LYS A 37 -11.66 12.16 -30.18
C LYS A 37 -10.68 12.31 -29.01
N ARG A 38 -10.97 13.18 -28.04
CA ARG A 38 -10.17 13.31 -26.81
C ARG A 38 -10.20 12.04 -25.97
N LEU A 39 -11.37 11.42 -25.81
CA LEU A 39 -11.52 10.16 -25.07
C LEU A 39 -10.75 9.02 -25.74
N ILE A 40 -10.93 8.83 -27.04
CA ILE A 40 -10.21 7.78 -27.78
C ILE A 40 -8.70 8.01 -27.73
N ASN A 41 -8.22 9.24 -27.94
CA ASN A 41 -6.79 9.52 -27.82
C ASN A 41 -6.27 9.30 -26.39
N PHE A 42 -7.06 9.59 -25.36
CA PHE A 42 -6.69 9.31 -23.98
C PHE A 42 -6.55 7.81 -23.75
N ILE A 43 -7.56 7.03 -24.14
CA ILE A 43 -7.55 5.56 -24.09
C ILE A 43 -6.29 5.02 -24.78
N ASP A 44 -6.02 5.47 -26.00
CA ASP A 44 -4.86 5.04 -26.80
C ASP A 44 -3.50 5.42 -26.17
N SER A 45 -3.48 6.44 -25.31
CA SER A 45 -2.26 6.90 -24.65
C SER A 45 -1.93 6.15 -23.35
N ILE A 46 -2.93 5.52 -22.72
CA ILE A 46 -2.78 4.84 -21.44
C ILE A 46 -2.59 3.34 -21.66
N GLU A 47 -1.37 2.87 -21.39
CA GLU A 47 -0.96 1.47 -21.59
C GLU A 47 -1.87 0.46 -20.89
N ILE A 48 -2.30 0.73 -19.65
CA ILE A 48 -3.15 -0.18 -18.88
C ILE A 48 -4.53 -0.36 -19.53
N ILE A 49 -5.15 0.74 -19.96
CA ILE A 49 -6.46 0.68 -20.64
C ILE A 49 -6.29 -0.04 -21.98
N ARG A 50 -5.23 0.27 -22.73
CA ARG A 50 -4.94 -0.40 -24.00
C ARG A 50 -4.76 -1.89 -23.85
N GLN A 51 -4.01 -2.34 -22.86
CA GLN A 51 -3.81 -3.78 -22.62
C GLN A 51 -5.13 -4.49 -22.34
N TYR A 52 -6.01 -3.88 -21.55
CA TYR A 52 -7.36 -4.41 -21.31
C TYR A 52 -8.15 -4.52 -22.63
N ILE A 53 -8.26 -3.43 -23.39
CA ILE A 53 -9.00 -3.40 -24.66
C ILE A 53 -8.42 -4.37 -25.69
N ASP A 54 -7.10 -4.39 -25.86
CA ASP A 54 -6.41 -5.29 -26.79
C ASP A 54 -6.69 -6.76 -26.43
N SER A 55 -6.76 -7.09 -25.12
CA SER A 55 -7.10 -8.43 -24.65
C SER A 55 -8.54 -8.85 -24.97
N CYS A 56 -9.47 -7.90 -25.00
CA CYS A 56 -10.86 -8.12 -25.43
C CYS A 56 -10.93 -8.30 -26.95
N ILE A 57 -10.27 -7.43 -27.73
CA ILE A 57 -10.27 -7.48 -29.20
C ILE A 57 -9.70 -8.81 -29.69
N CYS A 58 -8.60 -9.28 -29.10
CA CYS A 58 -7.92 -10.52 -29.51
C CYS A 58 -8.82 -11.77 -29.43
N GLN A 59 -9.93 -11.71 -28.67
CA GLN A 59 -10.91 -12.79 -28.55
C GLN A 59 -11.97 -12.76 -29.68
N TYR A 60 -12.15 -11.63 -30.36
CA TYR A 60 -13.25 -11.37 -31.30
C TYR A 60 -12.77 -10.68 -32.59
N ASN A 61 -12.01 -11.41 -33.42
CA ASN A 61 -11.37 -10.86 -34.61
C ASN A 61 -12.28 -10.75 -35.86
N GLU A 62 -13.55 -11.15 -35.76
CA GLU A 62 -14.47 -11.30 -36.90
C GLU A 62 -15.49 -10.15 -37.04
N LEU A 63 -15.38 -9.10 -36.20
CA LEU A 63 -16.31 -7.98 -36.18
C LEU A 63 -16.18 -7.11 -37.45
N LYS A 64 -17.31 -6.73 -38.05
CA LYS A 64 -17.38 -5.98 -39.32
C LYS A 64 -17.60 -4.49 -39.11
N ILE A 65 -16.73 -3.90 -38.31
CA ILE A 65 -16.83 -2.52 -37.81
C ILE A 65 -17.14 -1.48 -38.89
N ALA A 66 -16.49 -1.56 -40.06
CA ALA A 66 -16.71 -0.62 -41.15
C ALA A 66 -18.13 -0.76 -41.75
N ASP A 67 -18.58 -1.99 -41.97
CA ASP A 67 -19.90 -2.30 -42.52
C ASP A 67 -21.00 -1.85 -41.52
N ASP A 68 -20.81 -2.14 -40.23
CA ASP A 68 -21.76 -1.79 -39.17
C ASP A 68 -21.92 -0.25 -39.04
N VAL A 69 -20.80 0.49 -39.13
CA VAL A 69 -20.82 1.96 -39.14
C VAL A 69 -21.50 2.51 -40.39
N GLU A 70 -21.23 1.94 -41.55
CA GLU A 70 -21.87 2.34 -42.81
C GLU A 70 -23.39 2.11 -42.75
N GLU A 71 -23.82 0.96 -42.25
CA GLU A 71 -25.23 0.61 -42.09
C GLU A 71 -25.96 1.61 -41.19
N VAL A 72 -25.42 1.86 -39.99
CA VAL A 72 -26.03 2.79 -39.02
C VAL A 72 -26.03 4.24 -39.52
N CYS A 73 -25.02 4.65 -40.30
CA CYS A 73 -24.98 6.01 -40.84
C CYS A 73 -25.99 6.24 -41.99
N THR A 74 -26.24 5.20 -42.78
CA THR A 74 -26.99 5.27 -44.04
C THR A 74 -28.48 4.94 -43.84
N ASN A 75 -28.79 3.96 -43.01
CA ASN A 75 -30.14 3.41 -42.88
C ASN A 75 -30.86 3.93 -41.62
N TYR A 76 -32.06 4.45 -41.80
CA TYR A 76 -32.90 4.86 -40.66
C TYR A 76 -33.48 3.63 -39.96
N GLY A 77 -33.46 3.62 -38.63
CA GLY A 77 -33.91 2.49 -37.81
C GLY A 77 -32.80 1.53 -37.40
N CYS A 78 -31.60 1.66 -37.97
CA CYS A 78 -30.42 0.89 -37.55
C CYS A 78 -29.72 1.60 -36.38
N ILE A 79 -29.31 0.82 -35.38
CA ILE A 79 -28.45 1.22 -34.24
C ILE A 79 -27.33 0.19 -34.12
N PHE A 80 -26.24 0.54 -33.42
CA PHE A 80 -25.17 -0.42 -33.17
C PHE A 80 -25.67 -1.59 -32.31
N GLU A 81 -25.16 -2.80 -32.60
CA GLU A 81 -25.44 -3.99 -31.80
C GLU A 81 -25.05 -3.83 -30.33
N ASP A 82 -25.76 -4.56 -29.49
CA ASP A 82 -25.51 -4.70 -28.06
C ASP A 82 -25.06 -6.15 -27.78
N TYR A 83 -24.13 -6.33 -26.85
CA TYR A 83 -23.57 -7.64 -26.51
C TYR A 83 -23.63 -7.86 -25.01
N ILE A 84 -24.07 -9.06 -24.61
CA ILE A 84 -24.18 -9.43 -23.19
C ILE A 84 -22.80 -9.77 -22.62
N GLU A 85 -21.89 -10.32 -23.45
CA GLU A 85 -20.52 -10.64 -23.04
C GLU A 85 -19.66 -9.38 -22.95
N GLU A 86 -19.18 -9.05 -21.74
CA GLU A 86 -18.36 -7.85 -21.44
C GLU A 86 -17.21 -7.67 -22.45
N GLU A 87 -16.42 -8.71 -22.69
CA GLU A 87 -15.24 -8.60 -23.56
C GLU A 87 -15.63 -8.31 -25.01
N LYS A 88 -16.76 -8.87 -25.47
CA LYS A 88 -17.25 -8.63 -26.83
C LYS A 88 -17.82 -7.22 -26.97
N GLU A 89 -18.58 -6.78 -25.97
CA GLU A 89 -19.15 -5.43 -25.90
C GLU A 89 -18.03 -4.37 -25.90
N VAL A 90 -17.00 -4.54 -25.07
CA VAL A 90 -15.82 -3.66 -25.04
C VAL A 90 -15.10 -3.64 -26.39
N ALA A 91 -14.81 -4.82 -26.96
CA ALA A 91 -14.10 -4.93 -28.23
C ALA A 91 -14.87 -4.25 -29.37
N TYR A 92 -16.18 -4.46 -29.43
CA TYR A 92 -17.02 -3.90 -30.48
C TYR A 92 -17.17 -2.38 -30.34
N ILE A 93 -17.60 -1.90 -29.17
CA ILE A 93 -17.86 -0.47 -28.95
C ILE A 93 -16.58 0.35 -29.16
N TYR A 94 -15.45 -0.08 -28.59
CA TYR A 94 -14.19 0.65 -28.78
C TYR A 94 -13.81 0.74 -30.26
N GLN A 95 -13.90 -0.36 -31.01
CA GLN A 95 -13.55 -0.35 -32.43
C GLN A 95 -14.49 0.52 -33.27
N ILE A 96 -15.81 0.51 -32.98
CA ILE A 96 -16.78 1.42 -33.62
C ILE A 96 -16.42 2.88 -33.35
N LEU A 97 -16.21 3.26 -32.08
CA LEU A 97 -15.89 4.63 -31.71
C LEU A 97 -14.54 5.08 -32.29
N LYS A 98 -13.56 4.18 -32.31
CA LYS A 98 -12.24 4.41 -32.91
C LYS A 98 -12.36 4.65 -34.41
N TYR A 99 -13.11 3.80 -35.12
CA TYR A 99 -13.36 3.94 -36.56
C TYR A 99 -14.07 5.27 -36.88
N ILE A 100 -15.08 5.65 -36.09
CA ILE A 100 -15.78 6.94 -36.22
C ILE A 100 -14.81 8.11 -36.07
N VAL A 101 -13.93 8.07 -35.08
CA VAL A 101 -12.94 9.13 -34.80
C VAL A 101 -11.90 9.23 -35.91
N ASP A 102 -11.35 8.10 -36.35
CA ASP A 102 -10.29 8.06 -37.35
C ASP A 102 -10.80 8.52 -38.73
N ASN A 103 -12.07 8.24 -39.05
CA ASN A 103 -12.74 8.68 -40.28
C ASN A 103 -13.46 10.03 -40.17
N ASN A 104 -13.40 10.69 -39.00
CA ASN A 104 -14.07 11.98 -38.71
C ASN A 104 -15.57 11.99 -39.07
N ILE A 105 -16.29 10.91 -38.75
CA ILE A 105 -17.72 10.79 -39.05
C ILE A 105 -18.53 11.67 -38.09
N ASP A 106 -19.33 12.60 -38.62
CA ASP A 106 -20.15 13.52 -37.83
C ASP A 106 -21.19 12.76 -37.00
N CYS A 107 -21.38 13.14 -35.73
CA CYS A 107 -22.31 12.45 -34.83
C CYS A 107 -23.74 12.39 -35.34
N ARG A 108 -24.15 13.40 -36.12
CA ARG A 108 -25.49 13.46 -36.72
C ARG A 108 -25.75 12.32 -37.69
N ALA A 109 -24.71 11.63 -38.19
CA ALA A 109 -24.84 10.50 -39.10
C ALA A 109 -25.36 9.25 -38.39
N TYR A 110 -24.76 8.88 -37.26
CA TYR A 110 -25.00 7.59 -36.58
C TYR A 110 -25.95 7.67 -35.38
N ILE A 111 -26.26 8.85 -34.83
CA ILE A 111 -27.19 8.95 -33.69
C ILE A 111 -28.67 8.96 -34.08
N LYS A 112 -28.99 8.97 -35.38
CA LYS A 112 -30.34 9.33 -35.90
C LYS A 112 -31.46 8.45 -35.34
N SER A 113 -31.18 7.17 -35.11
CA SER A 113 -32.16 6.14 -34.71
C SER A 113 -32.26 5.94 -33.20
N TYR A 114 -31.41 6.58 -32.39
CA TYR A 114 -31.35 6.35 -30.93
C TYR A 114 -32.49 7.02 -30.15
N SER A 115 -33.24 7.93 -30.76
CA SER A 115 -34.42 8.55 -30.14
C SER A 115 -35.43 8.97 -31.18
N SER A 116 -36.72 8.89 -30.83
CA SER A 116 -37.83 9.43 -31.61
C SER A 116 -37.90 10.97 -31.58
N SER A 117 -37.13 11.62 -30.70
CA SER A 117 -37.04 13.08 -30.64
C SER A 117 -36.48 13.65 -31.94
N SER A 118 -36.92 14.86 -32.33
CA SER A 118 -36.35 15.59 -33.45
C SER A 118 -35.04 16.31 -33.11
N LYS A 119 -34.68 16.40 -31.81
CA LYS A 119 -33.48 17.11 -31.35
C LYS A 119 -32.26 16.20 -31.37
N TYR A 120 -31.17 16.67 -32.01
CA TYR A 120 -29.89 15.95 -31.99
C TYR A 120 -29.35 15.71 -30.59
N GLN A 121 -29.58 16.64 -29.64
CA GLN A 121 -29.11 16.47 -28.27
C GLN A 121 -29.75 15.27 -27.57
N ASP A 122 -31.05 15.05 -27.77
CA ASP A 122 -31.77 13.93 -27.15
C ASP A 122 -31.29 12.59 -27.77
N LYS A 123 -31.11 12.58 -29.09
CA LYS A 123 -30.55 11.42 -29.82
C LYS A 123 -29.12 11.11 -29.37
N LEU A 124 -28.30 12.14 -29.21
CA LEU A 124 -26.94 12.01 -28.73
C LEU A 124 -26.91 11.44 -27.32
N LYS A 125 -27.78 11.94 -26.44
CA LYS A 125 -27.89 11.42 -25.08
C LYS A 125 -28.20 9.93 -25.10
N SER A 126 -29.20 9.49 -25.87
CA SER A 126 -29.52 8.07 -26.00
C SER A 126 -28.37 7.26 -26.61
N PHE A 127 -27.64 7.80 -27.59
CA PHE A 127 -26.43 7.14 -28.09
C PHE A 127 -25.36 7.00 -27.00
N CYS A 128 -25.11 8.05 -26.22
CA CYS A 128 -24.15 7.99 -25.12
C CYS A 128 -24.55 6.93 -24.08
N ASP A 129 -25.81 6.95 -23.65
CA ASP A 129 -26.34 6.04 -22.64
C ASP A 129 -26.25 4.56 -23.09
N ASN A 130 -26.39 4.26 -24.40
CA ASN A 130 -26.40 2.90 -24.94
C ASN A 130 -25.07 2.43 -25.55
N VAL A 131 -24.11 3.33 -25.80
CA VAL A 131 -22.86 2.99 -26.51
C VAL A 131 -21.63 3.51 -25.78
N VAL A 132 -21.58 4.80 -25.46
CA VAL A 132 -20.36 5.38 -24.86
C VAL A 132 -20.25 5.00 -23.38
N GLU A 133 -21.35 5.05 -22.63
CA GLU A 133 -21.39 4.78 -21.20
C GLU A 133 -21.02 3.32 -20.86
N PRO A 134 -21.50 2.29 -21.57
CA PRO A 134 -21.05 0.91 -21.34
C PRO A 134 -19.53 0.74 -21.42
N LEU A 135 -18.88 1.25 -22.48
CA LEU A 135 -17.42 1.21 -22.59
C LEU A 135 -16.74 1.95 -21.43
N VAL A 136 -17.26 3.12 -21.06
CA VAL A 136 -16.72 3.90 -19.94
C VAL A 136 -16.79 3.11 -18.64
N ASN A 137 -17.93 2.47 -18.37
CA ASN A 137 -18.15 1.69 -17.17
C ASN A 137 -17.24 0.47 -17.11
N HIS A 138 -17.05 -0.25 -18.22
CA HIS A 138 -16.13 -1.40 -18.27
C HIS A 138 -14.68 -1.02 -17.99
N ILE A 139 -14.22 0.09 -18.56
CA ILE A 139 -12.87 0.62 -18.28
C ILE A 139 -12.77 1.07 -16.80
N ASP A 140 -13.82 1.68 -16.26
CA ASP A 140 -13.84 2.10 -14.84
C ASP A 140 -13.80 0.90 -13.89
N VAL A 141 -14.60 -0.12 -14.16
CA VAL A 141 -14.60 -1.40 -13.43
C VAL A 141 -13.25 -2.09 -13.54
N ASN A 142 -12.58 -2.03 -14.69
CA ASN A 142 -11.22 -2.56 -14.81
C ASN A 142 -10.23 -1.85 -13.87
N TYR A 143 -10.33 -0.51 -13.71
CA TYR A 143 -9.54 0.19 -12.69
C TYR A 143 -9.87 -0.30 -11.27
N GLU A 144 -11.16 -0.47 -10.95
CA GLU A 144 -11.58 -0.97 -9.64
C GLU A 144 -11.07 -2.40 -9.38
N ARG A 145 -11.13 -3.30 -10.37
CA ARG A 145 -10.53 -4.65 -10.28
C ARG A 145 -9.04 -4.57 -9.96
N ILE A 146 -8.29 -3.71 -10.65
CA ILE A 146 -6.86 -3.48 -10.38
C ILE A 146 -6.66 -2.93 -8.96
N PHE A 147 -7.47 -1.97 -8.51
CA PHE A 147 -7.37 -1.40 -7.16
C PHE A 147 -7.61 -2.45 -6.07
N ILE A 148 -8.57 -3.35 -6.27
CA ILE A 148 -8.84 -4.49 -5.38
C ILE A 148 -7.64 -5.42 -5.35
N GLU A 149 -7.13 -5.85 -6.51
CA GLU A 149 -5.96 -6.74 -6.60
C GLU A 149 -4.69 -6.13 -5.99
N MET A 150 -4.56 -4.81 -6.06
CA MET A 150 -3.46 -4.06 -5.44
C MET A 150 -3.63 -3.83 -3.93
N GLY A 151 -4.73 -4.29 -3.32
CA GLY A 151 -5.05 -4.05 -1.91
C GLY A 151 -5.14 -2.56 -1.59
N MET A 152 -5.90 -1.79 -2.40
CA MET A 152 -6.07 -0.35 -2.19
C MET A 152 -7.15 -0.01 -1.16
N ASP A 153 -8.08 -0.94 -0.93
CA ASP A 153 -9.14 -0.86 0.09
C ASP A 153 -8.83 -1.65 1.36
N GLU A 154 -7.66 -2.29 1.44
CA GLU A 154 -7.18 -2.91 2.67
C GLU A 154 -6.75 -1.82 3.66
N GLU A 155 -7.45 -1.70 4.80
CA GLU A 155 -7.03 -0.85 5.92
C GLU A 155 -5.70 -1.38 6.47
N THR A 156 -4.57 -0.87 5.95
CA THR A 156 -3.28 -1.21 6.51
C THR A 156 -3.13 -0.54 7.88
N LYS A 157 -3.43 -1.27 8.95
CA LYS A 157 -3.27 -0.81 10.33
C LYS A 157 -1.86 -1.09 10.81
N TYR A 158 -1.12 -0.01 11.05
CA TYR A 158 0.20 -0.09 11.66
C TYR A 158 0.10 0.18 13.15
N THR A 159 0.58 -0.75 13.95
CA THR A 159 0.84 -0.48 15.37
C THR A 159 2.28 -0.02 15.49
N ILE A 160 2.47 1.28 15.75
CA ILE A 160 3.79 1.87 15.97
C ILE A 160 4.01 2.00 17.47
N VAL A 161 5.00 1.27 17.98
CA VAL A 161 5.45 1.38 19.37
C VAL A 161 6.89 1.87 19.38
N ASN A 162 7.10 3.04 19.99
CA ASN A 162 8.43 3.63 20.17
C ASN A 162 8.93 3.34 21.59
N ASN A 163 9.88 2.40 21.71
CA ASN A 163 10.51 2.03 22.98
C ASN A 163 11.86 2.74 23.12
N GLY A 164 11.84 4.07 23.30
CA GLY A 164 13.02 4.83 23.69
C GLY A 164 14.19 4.77 22.68
N GLY A 165 13.90 4.70 21.38
CA GLY A 165 14.90 4.75 20.30
C GLY A 165 14.82 3.62 19.27
N GLN A 166 14.12 2.53 19.58
CA GLN A 166 13.76 1.49 18.59
C GLN A 166 12.30 1.66 18.15
N VAL A 167 12.08 1.57 16.84
CA VAL A 167 10.76 1.59 16.21
C VAL A 167 10.40 0.17 15.80
N ASN A 168 9.39 -0.40 16.45
CA ASN A 168 8.78 -1.65 16.01
C ASN A 168 7.61 -1.35 15.08
N ILE A 169 7.63 -1.93 13.88
CA ILE A 169 6.55 -1.82 12.90
C ILE A 169 5.97 -3.22 12.74
N ALA A 170 4.75 -3.41 13.21
CA ALA A 170 4.00 -4.65 13.05
C ALA A 170 2.83 -4.43 12.07
N GLN A 171 2.67 -5.38 11.15
CA GLN A 171 1.52 -5.47 10.25
C GLN A 171 0.47 -6.38 10.91
N ASP A 172 -0.78 -5.91 11.00
CA ASP A 172 -1.93 -6.64 11.58
C ASP A 172 -1.75 -7.09 13.05
N ASN A 173 -2.16 -8.32 13.39
CA ASN A 173 -2.06 -8.92 14.73
C ASN A 173 -0.66 -9.49 15.05
N ALA A 174 0.38 -9.11 14.28
CA ALA A 174 1.73 -9.58 14.52
C ALA A 174 2.25 -9.03 15.87
N ASN A 175 2.68 -9.93 16.74
CA ASN A 175 3.25 -9.57 18.04
C ASN A 175 4.77 -9.58 17.92
N ILE A 176 5.39 -8.40 17.86
CA ILE A 176 6.85 -8.24 17.79
C ILE A 176 7.36 -7.87 19.18
N THR A 177 8.06 -8.80 19.82
CA THR A 177 8.78 -8.54 21.08
C THR A 177 10.25 -8.26 20.75
N ALA A 178 10.69 -7.01 20.89
CA ALA A 178 12.09 -6.63 20.79
C ALA A 178 12.70 -6.52 22.20
N THR A 179 13.68 -7.38 22.50
CA THR A 179 14.46 -7.31 23.75
C THR A 179 15.86 -6.83 23.39
N GLN A 180 16.14 -5.54 23.61
CA GLN A 180 17.48 -4.99 23.43
C GLN A 180 18.26 -5.18 24.74
N ILE A 181 19.23 -6.09 24.74
CA ILE A 181 20.21 -6.21 25.82
C ILE A 181 21.46 -5.49 25.35
N ASN A 182 21.78 -4.36 25.97
CA ASN A 182 22.97 -3.59 25.62
C ASN A 182 24.20 -4.22 26.28
N TYR A 183 24.72 -5.31 25.70
CA TYR A 183 25.84 -6.09 26.23
C TYR A 183 27.10 -5.24 26.48
N ASN A 184 27.34 -4.22 25.66
CA ASN A 184 28.49 -3.32 25.84
C ASN A 184 28.43 -2.58 27.18
N LYS A 185 27.26 -2.06 27.57
CA LYS A 185 27.10 -1.36 28.85
C LYS A 185 27.20 -2.30 30.04
N LEU A 186 26.63 -3.51 29.94
CA LEU A 186 26.75 -4.51 31.01
C LEU A 186 28.22 -4.88 31.27
N ASN A 187 28.97 -5.14 30.20
CA ASN A 187 30.38 -5.49 30.28
C ASN A 187 31.23 -4.35 30.87
N GLU A 188 30.94 -3.11 30.51
CA GLU A 188 31.59 -1.92 31.09
C GLU A 188 31.33 -1.79 32.60
N LEU A 189 30.08 -1.99 33.03
CA LEU A 189 29.71 -1.91 34.46
C LEU A 189 30.38 -3.00 35.29
N VAL A 190 30.41 -4.24 34.77
CA VAL A 190 31.08 -5.37 35.41
C VAL A 190 32.58 -5.13 35.51
N ALA A 191 33.22 -4.68 34.42
CA ALA A 191 34.65 -4.37 34.42
C ALA A 191 35.00 -3.26 35.42
N ASN A 192 34.18 -2.21 35.52
CA ASN A 192 34.36 -1.10 36.46
C ASN A 192 34.28 -1.59 37.93
N ILE A 193 33.35 -2.49 38.26
CA ILE A 193 33.27 -3.08 39.62
C ILE A 193 34.51 -3.93 39.89
N LYS A 194 34.91 -4.81 38.95
CA LYS A 194 36.09 -5.66 39.11
C LYS A 194 37.38 -4.86 39.33
N GLN A 195 37.51 -3.69 38.71
CA GLN A 195 38.66 -2.80 38.94
C GLN A 195 38.66 -2.12 40.31
N LYS A 196 37.48 -1.81 40.85
CA LYS A 196 37.32 -1.06 42.12
C LYS A 196 37.20 -1.94 43.35
N VAL A 197 36.96 -3.23 43.18
CA VAL A 197 36.82 -4.18 44.29
C VAL A 197 38.14 -4.51 44.97
N ASP A 198 39.28 -4.17 44.34
CA ASP A 198 40.61 -4.37 44.92
C ASP A 198 40.87 -3.52 46.18
N ASP A 199 40.11 -2.45 46.39
CA ASP A 199 40.21 -1.61 47.58
C ASP A 199 39.54 -2.23 48.83
N ILE A 200 38.77 -3.32 48.66
CA ILE A 200 38.12 -4.04 49.75
C ILE A 200 39.11 -4.99 50.43
N LYS A 201 39.38 -4.75 51.72
CA LYS A 201 40.29 -5.58 52.53
C LYS A 201 39.70 -6.93 52.97
N ASP A 202 38.37 -7.00 53.07
CA ASP A 202 37.65 -8.22 53.42
C ASP A 202 37.53 -9.10 52.17
N GLU A 203 38.36 -10.13 52.09
CA GLU A 203 38.42 -11.03 50.94
C GLU A 203 37.12 -11.82 50.74
N GLU A 204 36.39 -12.15 51.82
CA GLU A 204 35.11 -12.85 51.71
C GLU A 204 34.06 -11.93 51.10
N LEU A 205 33.97 -10.69 51.59
CA LEU A 205 33.10 -9.65 51.03
C LEU A 205 33.45 -9.35 49.56
N LYS A 206 34.75 -9.27 49.25
CA LYS A 206 35.25 -9.04 47.88
C LYS A 206 34.77 -10.13 46.93
N GLN A 207 34.96 -11.39 47.31
CA GLN A 207 34.56 -12.53 46.47
C GLN A 207 33.04 -12.56 46.28
N GLU A 208 32.26 -12.33 47.34
CA GLU A 208 30.81 -12.27 47.23
C GLU A 208 30.33 -11.18 46.27
N ILE A 209 30.96 -10.00 46.27
CA ILE A 209 30.62 -8.92 45.34
C ILE A 209 30.92 -9.32 43.89
N ILE A 210 32.07 -9.96 43.66
CA ILE A 210 32.46 -10.44 42.32
C ILE A 210 31.47 -11.51 41.84
N ASP A 211 31.20 -12.53 42.65
CA ASP A 211 30.33 -13.65 42.30
C ASP A 211 28.90 -13.17 41.96
N ASN A 212 28.36 -12.24 42.75
CA ASN A 212 27.03 -11.69 42.47
C ASN A 212 27.01 -10.76 41.25
N THR A 213 28.12 -10.06 40.99
CA THR A 213 28.29 -9.21 39.79
C THR A 213 28.37 -10.07 38.51
N GLU A 214 29.17 -11.12 38.52
CA GLU A 214 29.27 -12.10 37.42
C GLU A 214 27.97 -12.87 37.25
N GLY A 215 27.29 -13.24 38.35
CA GLY A 215 25.98 -13.88 38.32
C GLY A 215 24.92 -13.03 37.61
N ILE A 216 24.95 -11.70 37.80
CA ILE A 216 24.11 -10.77 37.03
C ILE A 216 24.52 -10.78 35.55
N GLN A 217 25.81 -10.71 35.26
CA GLN A 217 26.32 -10.73 33.88
C GLN A 217 25.86 -11.98 33.13
N GLU A 218 26.18 -13.16 33.66
CA GLU A 218 25.85 -14.45 33.06
C GLU A 218 24.35 -14.64 32.86
N GLU A 219 23.53 -14.23 33.84
CA GLU A 219 22.08 -14.41 33.75
C GLU A 219 21.44 -13.45 32.76
N LEU A 220 21.96 -12.23 32.62
CA LEU A 220 21.51 -11.27 31.61
C LEU A 220 22.06 -11.58 30.21
N GLU A 221 23.11 -12.40 30.09
CA GLU A 221 23.60 -12.92 28.81
C GLU A 221 22.80 -14.10 28.24
N LYS A 222 21.91 -14.70 29.03
CA LYS A 222 21.06 -15.80 28.58
C LYS A 222 19.93 -15.32 27.68
N LYS A 223 19.61 -16.16 26.69
CA LYS A 223 18.44 -15.98 25.79
C LYS A 223 17.12 -15.88 26.56
N GLU A 224 17.02 -16.56 27.70
CA GLU A 224 15.87 -16.52 28.60
C GLU A 224 16.33 -16.17 30.02
N ILE A 225 15.98 -14.98 30.49
CA ILE A 225 16.41 -14.43 31.77
C ILE A 225 15.51 -14.94 32.90
N LYS A 226 16.07 -15.63 33.90
CA LYS A 226 15.31 -16.01 35.10
C LYS A 226 15.26 -14.82 36.05
N LYS A 227 14.19 -14.02 35.98
CA LYS A 227 13.99 -12.82 36.83
C LYS A 227 14.23 -13.06 38.32
N GLY A 228 13.88 -14.25 38.83
CA GLY A 228 14.13 -14.63 40.23
C GLY A 228 15.61 -14.69 40.62
N ARG A 229 16.49 -15.15 39.70
CA ARG A 229 17.94 -15.19 39.92
C ARG A 229 18.57 -13.80 39.92
N VAL A 230 18.19 -12.97 38.96
CA VAL A 230 18.67 -11.58 38.92
C VAL A 230 18.22 -10.81 40.18
N LYS A 231 16.99 -11.04 40.66
CA LYS A 231 16.52 -10.50 41.95
C LYS A 231 17.36 -10.96 43.14
N SER A 232 17.76 -12.24 43.19
CA SER A 232 18.59 -12.74 44.30
C SER A 232 19.99 -12.12 44.30
N PHE A 233 20.61 -11.97 43.12
CA PHE A 233 21.91 -11.32 43.02
C PHE A 233 21.85 -9.83 43.40
N ILE A 234 20.82 -9.11 42.93
CA ILE A 234 20.59 -7.71 43.32
C ILE A 234 20.40 -7.60 44.83
N ALA A 235 19.56 -8.45 45.44
CA ALA A 235 19.33 -8.42 46.88
C ALA A 235 20.62 -8.68 47.66
N SER A 236 21.43 -9.65 47.22
CA SER A 236 22.74 -9.91 47.80
C SER A 236 23.63 -8.66 47.77
N LEU A 237 23.82 -8.05 46.59
CA LEU A 237 24.64 -6.83 46.46
C LEU A 237 24.10 -5.67 47.33
N GLN A 238 22.77 -5.49 47.39
CA GLN A 238 22.15 -4.47 48.22
C GLN A 238 22.44 -4.67 49.72
N THR A 239 22.43 -5.91 50.20
CA THR A 239 22.74 -6.20 51.62
C THR A 239 24.21 -5.99 51.96
N LYS A 240 25.10 -6.02 50.96
CA LYS A 240 26.55 -5.85 51.15
C LYS A 240 27.00 -4.40 51.04
N LEU A 241 26.22 -3.53 50.36
CA LEU A 241 26.51 -2.09 50.27
C LEU A 241 26.84 -1.42 51.62
N PRO A 242 26.11 -1.66 52.73
CA PRO A 242 26.46 -1.08 54.02
C PRO A 242 27.83 -1.53 54.56
N SER A 243 28.25 -2.75 54.25
CA SER A 243 29.53 -3.34 54.71
C SER A 243 30.75 -2.79 53.96
N ILE A 244 30.54 -2.18 52.81
CA ILE A 244 31.58 -1.50 52.01
C ILE A 244 32.00 -0.16 52.66
N GLY A 245 31.19 0.38 53.57
CA GLY A 245 31.55 1.56 54.37
C GLY A 245 31.75 2.83 53.54
N SER A 246 32.89 3.52 53.73
CA SER A 246 33.18 4.83 53.10
C SER A 246 33.78 4.74 51.69
N MET A 247 33.82 3.57 51.07
CA MET A 247 34.32 3.40 49.69
C MET A 247 33.23 3.83 48.69
N ILE A 248 33.16 5.14 48.46
CA ILE A 248 32.10 5.78 47.66
C ILE A 248 32.12 5.28 46.20
N GLU A 249 33.29 5.12 45.60
CA GLU A 249 33.40 4.79 44.17
C GLU A 249 32.89 3.39 43.83
N ILE A 250 33.19 2.39 44.65
CA ILE A 250 32.70 1.04 44.43
C ILE A 250 31.21 0.91 44.77
N SER A 251 30.77 1.58 45.84
CA SER A 251 29.34 1.65 46.20
C SER A 251 28.50 2.24 45.06
N ALA A 252 29.02 3.29 44.40
CA ALA A 252 28.40 3.89 43.23
C ALA A 252 28.37 2.93 42.03
N ALA A 253 29.48 2.25 41.74
CA ALA A 253 29.57 1.28 40.64
C ALA A 253 28.58 0.10 40.82
N ILE A 254 28.48 -0.45 42.03
CA ILE A 254 27.52 -1.51 42.36
C ILE A 254 26.07 -1.00 42.22
N THR A 255 25.79 0.23 42.67
CA THR A 255 24.46 0.84 42.53
C THR A 255 24.07 1.05 41.08
N GLU A 256 25.02 1.44 40.22
CA GLU A 256 24.78 1.60 38.79
C GLU A 256 24.47 0.24 38.12
N LEU A 257 25.22 -0.82 38.45
CA LEU A 257 24.91 -2.17 37.98
C LEU A 257 23.53 -2.65 38.45
N ILE A 258 23.18 -2.44 39.72
CA ILE A 258 21.85 -2.78 40.25
C ILE A 258 20.76 -2.04 39.46
N THR A 259 20.93 -0.75 39.25
CA THR A 259 19.96 0.09 38.52
C THR A 259 19.80 -0.37 37.07
N PHE A 260 20.90 -0.77 36.43
CA PHE A 260 20.89 -1.35 35.09
C PHE A 260 20.16 -2.70 35.08
N ALA A 261 20.52 -3.63 35.97
CA ALA A 261 19.94 -4.97 36.05
C ALA A 261 18.43 -4.94 36.36
N GLN A 262 17.98 -3.98 37.17
CA GLN A 262 16.56 -3.77 37.48
C GLN A 262 15.69 -3.53 36.24
N GLN A 263 16.25 -3.02 35.14
CA GLN A 263 15.51 -2.75 33.91
C GLN A 263 15.03 -4.05 33.22
N TYR A 264 15.71 -5.17 33.44
CA TYR A 264 15.45 -6.46 32.78
C TYR A 264 14.54 -7.39 33.59
N ILE A 265 14.17 -6.99 34.81
CA ILE A 265 13.29 -7.77 35.70
C ILE A 265 11.97 -7.09 36.02
N LYS A 266 11.68 -5.96 35.36
CA LYS A 266 10.36 -5.33 35.36
C LYS A 266 9.32 -6.20 34.66
#